data_AF-W6XSR4-F1
#
_entry.id   AF-W6XSR4-F1
#
_cell.length_a   1.000
_cell.length_b   1.000
_cell.length_c   1.000
_cell.angle_alpha   90.00
_cell.angle_beta   90.00
_cell.angle_gamma   90.00
#
_symmetry.space_group_name_H-M   'P 1'
#
loop_
_entity.id
_entity.type
_entity.pdbx_description
1 polymer ?
#
loop_
_entity_poly.entity_id
_entity_poly.type
_entity_poly.pdbx_seq_one_letter_code
_entity_poly.pdbx_strand_id
1 'polypeptide(L)'
;MPSTHNVDKPWDTDDIDKWKIEPFKPEDNKAGAFTDESRFSTLFPKYREQYLKGSWKFITQALQRLGIGCELNLVEGSMTVWTTQKTYDPAAILNARDLIKLLARSVPAPQAIKILEDDVAMDIIKIRNLVGNKERFVKRRQRILGPNGSTLKALELLTECYLLVQGNTVACMGPYKGLKQVRRIIEDTMHNIHPIYAIKELMIKKELAKDPELANESWDRFLPNFKKRSLSKRRIPHKVNDKSKKPYTPFPPPQEKSKVDLQIESGEYFLGKHAKERKAQEEREEKMKEKMDAKRKERMADINDKLCVYTDTSFAQNRGISIFTTPSLAKDFASLPAFRDASALVSQSINKPTDTYHATSIPGKGIGMLASRPLKFGERVTAYTPAFLAYLESELSTLDREALWRTAIEQLPAELKEKFLGLATVYGDPRVQIQDIVKANTFQVLLNGVNHLAVWPETSRLNHACAPNAQYVIDTDLLSHTVRITRPIAKGEEITISCIHPSTITPLSIPPV
;
A
#
# COMPACT_ATOMS: atom_id res chain seq x y z
N MET A 1 -58.51 20.91 27.84
CA MET A 1 -59.44 20.22 26.94
C MET A 1 -60.38 21.29 26.38
N PRO A 2 -60.57 21.41 25.06
CA PRO A 2 -61.65 22.24 24.55
C PRO A 2 -62.97 21.62 25.06
N SER A 3 -63.87 22.46 25.58
CA SER A 3 -65.21 22.05 26.01
C SER A 3 -65.89 21.23 24.93
N THR A 4 -66.38 20.03 25.27
CA THR A 4 -67.18 19.16 24.39
C THR A 4 -68.61 19.68 24.17
N HIS A 5 -68.99 20.79 24.80
CA HIS A 5 -70.25 21.48 24.56
C HIS A 5 -70.07 22.62 23.55
N ASN A 6 -70.27 22.31 22.27
CA ASN A 6 -70.51 23.28 21.20
C ASN A 6 -72.01 23.63 21.18
N VAL A 7 -72.48 24.33 22.20
CA VAL A 7 -73.79 24.98 22.16
C VAL A 7 -73.55 26.42 21.71
N ASP A 8 -74.26 26.87 20.68
CA ASP A 8 -74.20 28.26 20.22
C ASP A 8 -74.55 29.17 21.41
N LYS A 9 -73.61 30.03 21.77
CA LYS A 9 -73.77 30.96 22.87
C LYS A 9 -74.51 32.18 22.32
N PRO A 10 -75.75 32.48 22.76
CA PRO A 10 -76.54 33.58 22.17
C PRO A 10 -75.92 34.97 22.33
N TRP A 11 -74.97 35.12 23.27
CA TRP A 11 -74.20 36.33 23.52
C TRP A 11 -72.87 36.38 22.75
N ASP A 12 -72.63 35.39 21.90
CA ASP A 12 -71.38 35.20 21.16
C ASP A 12 -71.64 35.44 19.67
N THR A 13 -71.82 36.71 19.34
CA THR A 13 -72.13 37.18 17.99
C THR A 13 -70.84 37.59 17.25
N ASP A 14 -70.83 37.46 15.92
CA ASP A 14 -69.63 37.67 15.08
C ASP A 14 -69.07 39.11 15.13
N ASP A 15 -69.81 40.07 15.68
CA ASP A 15 -69.40 41.45 15.93
C ASP A 15 -68.52 41.63 17.19
N ILE A 16 -68.47 40.64 18.09
CA ILE A 16 -67.70 40.73 19.33
C ILE A 16 -66.29 40.17 19.11
N ASP A 17 -65.30 41.08 19.04
CA ASP A 17 -63.88 40.68 19.01
C ASP A 17 -63.40 40.19 20.38
N LYS A 18 -63.51 38.88 20.60
CA LYS A 18 -63.06 38.18 21.83
C LYS A 18 -61.58 38.34 22.15
N TRP A 19 -60.78 38.78 21.19
CA TRP A 19 -59.32 38.87 21.32
C TRP A 19 -58.84 40.31 21.53
N LYS A 20 -59.75 41.28 21.53
CA LYS A 20 -59.44 42.67 21.87
C LYS A 20 -59.14 42.78 23.36
N ILE A 21 -57.94 43.24 23.69
CA ILE A 21 -57.52 43.46 25.08
C ILE A 21 -57.94 44.87 25.47
N GLU A 22 -58.83 44.98 26.46
CA GLU A 22 -59.22 46.28 27.03
C GLU A 22 -58.33 46.60 28.23
N PRO A 23 -57.80 47.83 28.34
CA PRO A 23 -56.90 48.20 29.42
C PRO A 23 -57.65 48.25 30.75
N PHE A 24 -57.11 47.58 31.77
CA PHE A 24 -57.71 47.57 33.10
C PHE A 24 -57.40 48.88 33.85
N LYS A 25 -58.43 49.68 34.14
CA LYS A 25 -58.26 50.96 34.83
C LYS A 25 -58.42 50.79 36.35
N PRO A 26 -57.90 51.73 37.16
CA PRO A 26 -58.12 51.72 38.61
C PRO A 26 -59.61 51.70 39.01
N GLU A 27 -60.48 52.29 38.18
CA GLU A 27 -61.94 52.32 38.38
C GLU A 27 -62.61 50.95 38.21
N ASP A 28 -61.99 50.04 37.43
CA ASP A 28 -62.53 48.70 37.17
C ASP A 28 -62.32 47.76 38.37
N ASN A 29 -61.49 48.15 39.33
CA ASN A 29 -61.23 47.38 40.55
C ASN A 29 -62.39 47.52 41.57
N LYS A 30 -63.52 46.89 41.26
CA LYS A 30 -64.73 46.89 42.12
C LYS A 30 -64.57 46.13 43.44
N ALA A 31 -63.59 45.22 43.52
CA ALA A 31 -63.36 44.38 44.70
C ALA A 31 -62.47 45.04 45.77
N GLY A 32 -61.83 46.17 45.44
CA GLY A 32 -60.93 46.88 46.36
C GLY A 32 -59.50 46.31 46.39
N ALA A 33 -58.75 46.62 47.45
CA ALA A 33 -57.36 46.18 47.57
C ALA A 33 -57.24 44.66 47.78
N PHE A 34 -56.15 44.07 47.29
CA PHE A 34 -55.88 42.64 47.47
C PHE A 34 -55.70 42.29 48.95
N THR A 35 -56.32 41.18 49.38
CA THR A 35 -56.15 40.62 50.73
C THR A 35 -54.83 39.88 50.90
N ASP A 36 -54.36 39.24 49.84
CA ASP A 36 -53.15 38.42 49.84
C ASP A 36 -52.00 39.06 49.05
N GLU A 37 -50.76 38.81 49.49
CA GLU A 37 -49.55 39.26 48.81
C GLU A 37 -49.06 38.20 47.82
N SER A 38 -48.88 38.60 46.56
CA SER A 38 -48.17 37.81 45.55
C SER A 38 -46.75 38.31 45.42
N ARG A 39 -45.76 37.43 45.60
CA ARG A 39 -44.33 37.77 45.59
C ARG A 39 -43.56 36.88 44.61
N PHE A 40 -42.76 37.50 43.75
CA PHE A 40 -41.86 36.80 42.83
C PHE A 40 -40.43 37.29 42.98
N SER A 41 -39.47 36.37 42.90
CA SER A 41 -38.05 36.68 42.94
C SER A 41 -37.30 36.02 41.78
N THR A 42 -36.24 36.66 41.29
CA THR A 42 -35.37 36.12 40.25
C THR A 42 -33.92 36.51 40.52
N LEU A 43 -33.02 35.53 40.46
CA LEU A 43 -31.57 35.74 40.59
C LEU A 43 -30.99 36.34 39.32
N PHE A 44 -30.02 37.25 39.46
CA PHE A 44 -29.26 37.83 38.35
C PHE A 44 -27.76 37.53 38.47
N PRO A 45 -27.03 37.42 37.34
CA PRO A 45 -25.58 37.22 37.36
C PRO A 45 -24.82 38.42 37.94
N LYS A 46 -23.72 38.17 38.67
CA LYS A 46 -22.92 39.22 39.34
C LYS A 46 -22.49 40.37 38.41
N TYR A 47 -22.13 40.09 37.16
CA TYR A 47 -21.74 41.13 36.19
C TYR A 47 -22.86 42.14 35.87
N ARG A 48 -24.12 41.83 36.22
CA ARG A 48 -25.28 42.68 35.93
C ARG A 48 -25.55 43.73 37.00
N GLU A 49 -24.97 43.55 38.18
CA GLU A 49 -25.16 44.37 39.37
C GLU A 49 -24.99 45.87 39.13
N GLN A 50 -23.86 46.29 38.55
CA GLN A 50 -23.52 47.71 38.43
C GLN A 50 -24.56 48.49 37.61
N TYR A 51 -25.09 47.87 36.56
CA TYR A 51 -26.15 48.48 35.76
C TYR A 51 -27.50 48.44 36.46
N LEU A 52 -27.85 47.31 37.09
CA LEU A 52 -29.13 47.22 37.81
C LEU A 52 -29.18 48.29 38.89
N LYS A 53 -28.10 48.49 39.64
CA LYS A 53 -27.97 49.58 40.61
C LYS A 53 -28.19 50.96 39.98
N GLY A 54 -27.61 51.22 38.79
CA GLY A 54 -27.77 52.50 38.09
C GLY A 54 -29.17 52.73 37.51
N SER A 55 -29.83 51.67 37.02
CA SER A 55 -31.17 51.74 36.41
C SER A 55 -32.32 51.47 37.38
N TRP A 56 -32.04 51.07 38.63
CA TRP A 56 -33.08 50.63 39.57
C TRP A 56 -34.11 51.71 39.86
N LYS A 57 -33.67 52.96 40.06
CA LYS A 57 -34.57 54.09 40.31
C LYS A 57 -35.63 54.25 39.21
N PHE A 58 -35.23 54.05 37.96
CA PHE A 58 -36.14 54.12 36.82
C PHE A 58 -37.14 52.95 36.79
N ILE A 59 -36.69 51.74 37.14
CA ILE A 59 -37.55 50.55 37.26
C ILE A 59 -38.57 50.74 38.40
N THR A 60 -38.13 51.23 39.56
CA THR A 60 -39.00 51.50 40.71
C THR A 60 -40.08 52.52 40.36
N GLN A 61 -39.73 53.60 39.66
CA GLN A 61 -40.71 54.60 39.21
C GLN A 61 -41.77 54.02 38.28
N ALA A 62 -41.39 53.10 37.38
CA ALA A 62 -42.33 52.44 36.47
C ALA A 62 -43.28 51.50 37.23
N LEU A 63 -42.77 50.63 38.11
CA LEU A 63 -43.57 49.69 38.89
C LEU A 63 -44.46 50.38 39.93
N GLN A 64 -44.01 51.50 40.49
CA GLN A 64 -44.79 52.27 41.45
C GLN A 64 -46.09 52.85 40.84
N ARG A 65 -46.12 53.16 39.53
CA ARG A 65 -47.34 53.59 38.83
C ARG A 65 -48.43 52.52 38.79
N LEU A 66 -48.03 51.25 38.82
CA LEU A 66 -48.93 50.09 38.88
C LEU A 66 -49.21 49.66 40.34
N GLY A 67 -48.67 50.38 41.32
CA GLY A 67 -48.79 50.02 42.73
C GLY A 67 -48.01 48.76 43.10
N ILE A 68 -46.95 48.39 42.37
CA ILE A 68 -46.13 47.20 42.64
C ILE A 68 -44.86 47.59 43.40
N GLY A 69 -44.57 46.84 44.46
CA GLY A 69 -43.33 46.96 45.23
C GLY A 69 -42.18 46.22 44.56
N CYS A 70 -40.96 46.75 44.65
CA CYS A 70 -39.77 46.09 44.12
C CYS A 70 -38.54 46.33 45.00
N GLU A 71 -37.67 45.32 45.09
CA GLU A 71 -36.43 45.34 45.86
C GLU A 71 -35.28 44.73 45.05
N LEU A 72 -34.10 45.33 45.17
CA LEU A 72 -32.86 44.84 44.61
C LEU A 72 -31.91 44.45 45.74
N ASN A 73 -31.72 43.14 45.95
CA ASN A 73 -30.78 42.62 46.93
C ASN A 73 -29.43 42.34 46.26
N LEU A 74 -28.42 43.15 46.60
CA LEU A 74 -27.07 43.04 46.06
C LEU A 74 -26.20 41.96 46.73
N VAL A 75 -26.58 41.55 47.95
CA VAL A 75 -25.87 40.51 48.71
C VAL A 75 -26.23 39.14 48.15
N GLU A 76 -27.53 38.87 47.99
CA GLU A 76 -28.03 37.62 47.39
C GLU A 76 -27.92 37.63 45.85
N GLY A 77 -27.87 38.81 45.23
CA GLY A 77 -27.95 38.93 43.78
C GLY A 77 -29.35 38.59 43.24
N SER A 78 -30.40 39.04 43.95
CA SER A 78 -31.80 38.77 43.64
C SER A 78 -32.59 40.06 43.40
N MET A 79 -33.55 40.00 42.48
CA MET A 79 -34.57 41.04 42.28
C MET A 79 -35.91 40.46 42.69
N THR A 80 -36.66 41.20 43.51
CA THR A 80 -37.94 40.74 44.04
C THR A 80 -39.01 41.78 43.76
N VAL A 81 -40.19 41.33 43.36
CA VAL A 81 -41.39 42.15 43.14
C VAL A 81 -42.57 41.57 43.89
N TRP A 82 -43.44 42.42 44.41
CA TRP A 82 -44.63 42.00 45.16
C TRP A 82 -45.81 42.94 44.98
N THR A 83 -47.02 42.41 45.14
CA THR A 83 -48.25 43.23 45.16
C THR A 83 -48.33 44.05 46.45
N THR A 84 -48.95 45.21 46.37
CA THR A 84 -49.20 46.07 47.53
C THR A 84 -50.69 46.37 47.66
N GLN A 85 -51.09 47.00 48.76
CA GLN A 85 -52.45 47.49 48.97
C GLN A 85 -52.91 48.52 47.91
N LYS A 86 -51.99 49.06 47.11
CA LYS A 86 -52.26 50.01 46.03
C LYS A 86 -52.31 49.36 44.64
N THR A 87 -52.01 48.06 44.52
CA THR A 87 -52.11 47.36 43.24
C THR A 87 -53.60 47.22 42.91
N TYR A 88 -54.00 47.71 41.74
CA TYR A 88 -55.39 47.64 41.28
C TYR A 88 -55.58 46.55 40.21
N ASP A 89 -54.59 46.36 39.33
CA ASP A 89 -54.63 45.32 38.30
C ASP A 89 -54.05 43.98 38.83
N PRO A 90 -54.84 42.89 38.84
CA PRO A 90 -54.37 41.57 39.26
C PRO A 90 -53.29 40.97 38.34
N ALA A 91 -53.27 41.33 37.05
CA ALA A 91 -52.31 40.78 36.08
C ALA A 91 -50.96 41.48 36.10
N ALA A 92 -50.90 42.75 36.54
CA ALA A 92 -49.69 43.56 36.57
C ALA A 92 -48.51 42.89 37.30
N ILE A 93 -48.75 42.06 38.33
CA ILE A 93 -47.69 41.32 39.02
C ILE A 93 -47.00 40.28 38.13
N LEU A 94 -47.72 39.68 37.17
CA LEU A 94 -47.16 38.75 36.20
C LEU A 94 -46.24 39.49 35.21
N ASN A 95 -46.63 40.69 34.79
CA ASN A 95 -45.81 41.57 33.95
C ASN A 95 -44.55 42.02 34.71
N ALA A 96 -44.67 42.35 36.00
CA ALA A 96 -43.53 42.69 36.85
C ALA A 96 -42.56 41.51 37.07
N ARG A 97 -43.09 40.29 37.25
CA ARG A 97 -42.29 39.06 37.29
C ARG A 97 -41.51 38.87 36.00
N ASP A 98 -42.14 39.17 34.87
CA ASP A 98 -41.53 38.98 33.56
C ASP A 98 -40.50 40.07 33.24
N LEU A 99 -40.72 41.30 33.71
CA LEU A 99 -39.73 42.38 33.74
C LEU A 99 -38.43 41.98 34.44
N ILE A 100 -38.50 41.45 35.68
CA ILE A 100 -37.28 41.06 36.41
C ILE A 100 -36.56 39.87 35.76
N LYS A 101 -37.29 38.96 35.08
CA LYS A 101 -36.69 37.89 34.28
C LYS A 101 -35.94 38.42 33.07
N LEU A 102 -36.48 39.41 32.37
CA LEU A 102 -35.82 40.07 31.23
C LEU A 102 -34.55 40.80 31.66
N LEU A 103 -34.62 41.53 32.77
CA LEU A 103 -33.46 42.22 33.37
C LEU A 103 -32.35 41.23 33.76
N ALA A 104 -32.71 40.08 34.32
CA ALA A 104 -31.75 39.00 34.63
C ALA A 104 -31.11 38.41 33.36
N ARG A 105 -31.80 38.46 32.21
CA ARG A 105 -31.29 38.09 30.88
C ARG A 105 -30.62 39.26 30.14
N SER A 106 -30.21 40.30 30.88
CA SER A 106 -29.45 41.46 30.38
C SER A 106 -30.16 42.30 29.33
N VAL A 107 -31.49 42.25 29.27
CA VAL A 107 -32.26 43.21 28.47
C VAL A 107 -32.14 44.59 29.10
N PRO A 108 -31.88 45.67 28.33
CA PRO A 108 -31.81 47.02 28.87
C PRO A 108 -33.14 47.47 29.49
N ALA A 109 -33.08 48.20 30.62
CA ALA A 109 -34.27 48.64 31.35
C ALA A 109 -35.28 49.44 30.51
N PRO A 110 -34.88 50.40 29.64
CA PRO A 110 -35.83 51.12 28.78
C PRO A 110 -36.59 50.20 27.82
N GLN A 111 -35.97 49.11 27.38
CA GLN A 111 -36.63 48.13 26.52
C GLN A 111 -37.47 47.15 27.33
N ALA A 112 -36.98 46.72 28.49
CA ALA A 112 -37.65 45.75 29.34
C ALA A 112 -38.97 46.28 29.91
N ILE A 113 -39.07 47.57 30.24
CA ILE A 113 -40.28 48.19 30.80
C ILE A 113 -41.48 48.14 29.87
N LYS A 114 -41.28 48.01 28.55
CA LYS A 114 -42.36 47.82 27.58
C LYS A 114 -43.19 46.57 27.85
N ILE A 115 -42.67 45.60 28.61
CA ILE A 115 -43.44 44.42 29.05
C ILE A 115 -44.62 44.75 29.98
N LEU A 116 -44.66 45.97 30.51
CA LEU A 116 -45.78 46.44 31.32
C LEU A 116 -46.97 46.89 30.47
N GLU A 117 -46.81 46.98 29.14
CA GLU A 117 -47.88 47.26 28.17
C GLU A 117 -48.57 45.93 27.80
N ASP A 118 -49.90 45.94 27.66
CA ASP A 118 -50.70 44.72 27.53
C ASP A 118 -50.51 43.95 26.21
N ASP A 119 -50.04 44.61 25.16
CA ASP A 119 -49.79 44.04 23.83
C ASP A 119 -48.40 43.41 23.68
N VAL A 120 -47.53 43.60 24.67
CA VAL A 120 -46.16 43.09 24.68
C VAL A 120 -46.06 41.89 25.61
N ALA A 121 -45.64 40.76 25.05
CA ALA A 121 -45.29 39.57 25.81
C ALA A 121 -43.79 39.30 25.73
N MET A 122 -43.30 38.37 26.57
CA MET A 122 -41.92 37.89 26.49
C MET A 122 -41.83 36.39 26.27
N ASP A 123 -40.70 35.97 25.71
CA ASP A 123 -40.35 34.56 25.61
C ASP A 123 -38.85 34.34 25.85
N ILE A 124 -38.50 33.34 26.67
CA ILE A 124 -37.11 32.97 26.96
C ILE A 124 -36.87 31.56 26.42
N ILE A 125 -36.24 31.50 25.24
CA ILE A 125 -36.01 30.27 24.50
C ILE A 125 -34.69 29.65 24.97
N LYS A 126 -34.76 28.44 25.55
CA LYS A 126 -33.58 27.69 26.00
C LYS A 126 -32.95 26.94 24.83
N ILE A 127 -31.74 27.32 24.44
CA ILE A 127 -31.03 26.74 23.29
C ILE A 127 -29.93 25.74 23.69
N ARG A 128 -29.54 25.66 24.97
CA ARG A 128 -28.43 24.82 25.46
C ARG A 128 -28.56 23.34 25.08
N ASN A 129 -29.75 22.77 25.24
CA ASN A 129 -29.95 21.32 25.12
C ASN A 129 -30.27 20.87 23.68
N LEU A 130 -30.32 21.80 22.73
CA LEU A 130 -30.66 21.50 21.33
C LEU A 130 -29.45 21.00 20.52
N VAL A 131 -28.22 21.23 21.02
CA VAL A 131 -26.99 20.86 20.32
C VAL A 131 -25.97 20.30 21.31
N GLY A 132 -25.59 19.03 21.15
CA GLY A 132 -24.67 18.37 22.09
C GLY A 132 -23.21 18.86 22.02
N ASN A 133 -22.71 19.21 20.84
CA ASN A 133 -21.31 19.67 20.67
C ASN A 133 -21.20 21.19 20.88
N LYS A 134 -20.30 21.62 21.78
CA LYS A 134 -20.05 23.03 22.14
C LYS A 134 -19.67 23.91 20.93
N GLU A 135 -18.78 23.46 20.05
CA GLU A 135 -18.38 24.25 18.87
C GLU A 135 -19.55 24.43 17.90
N ARG A 136 -20.32 23.36 17.70
CA ARG A 136 -21.51 23.40 16.85
C ARG A 136 -22.57 24.33 17.43
N PHE A 137 -22.74 24.31 18.76
CA PHE A 137 -23.62 25.22 19.47
C PHE A 137 -23.21 26.68 19.26
N VAL A 138 -21.92 27.01 19.44
CA VAL A 138 -21.41 28.38 19.23
C VAL A 138 -21.61 28.83 17.79
N LYS A 139 -21.30 27.99 16.80
CA LYS A 139 -21.52 28.30 15.37
C LYS A 139 -22.99 28.51 15.02
N ARG A 140 -23.91 27.68 15.55
CA ARG A 140 -25.37 27.83 15.33
C ARG A 140 -25.95 29.04 16.07
N ARG A 141 -25.47 29.33 17.27
CA ARG A 141 -25.84 30.55 18.00
C ARG A 141 -25.38 31.80 17.25
N GLN A 142 -24.13 31.82 16.77
CA GLN A 142 -23.60 32.93 15.98
C GLN A 142 -24.39 33.13 14.68
N ARG A 143 -24.90 32.05 14.08
CA ARG A 143 -25.77 32.11 12.90
C ARG A 143 -27.09 32.85 13.15
N ILE A 144 -27.64 32.81 14.38
CA ILE A 144 -28.84 33.59 14.75
C ILE A 144 -28.51 35.09 14.73
N LEU A 145 -27.33 35.48 15.24
CA LEU A 145 -26.89 36.88 15.17
C LEU A 145 -26.64 37.31 13.71
N GLY A 146 -25.97 36.45 12.95
CA GLY A 146 -25.50 36.74 11.60
C GLY A 146 -24.25 37.63 11.59
N PRO A 147 -23.69 37.92 10.41
CA PRO A 147 -22.57 38.85 10.27
C PRO A 147 -23.04 40.26 10.67
N ASN A 148 -22.28 40.92 11.55
CA ASN A 148 -22.58 42.26 12.09
C ASN A 148 -24.00 42.44 12.66
N GLY A 149 -24.65 41.36 13.13
CA GLY A 149 -26.02 41.43 13.66
C GLY A 149 -27.13 41.59 12.62
N SER A 150 -26.81 41.49 11.33
CA SER A 150 -27.78 41.69 10.22
C SER A 150 -28.98 40.73 10.28
N THR A 151 -28.73 39.44 10.58
CA THR A 151 -29.79 38.42 10.66
C THR A 151 -30.70 38.68 11.85
N LEU A 152 -30.13 39.04 13.00
CA LEU A 152 -30.89 39.42 14.19
C LEU A 152 -31.78 40.63 13.89
N LYS A 153 -31.22 41.69 13.30
CA LYS A 153 -31.96 42.92 13.00
C LYS A 153 -33.08 42.69 11.98
N ALA A 154 -32.85 41.86 10.97
CA ALA A 154 -33.89 41.47 10.03
C ALA A 154 -35.04 40.73 10.72
N LEU A 155 -34.75 39.80 11.64
CA LEU A 155 -35.77 39.12 12.42
C LEU A 155 -36.55 40.09 13.32
N GLU A 156 -35.87 41.03 13.98
CA GLU A 156 -36.53 42.04 14.80
C GLU A 156 -37.54 42.88 14.00
N LEU A 157 -37.14 43.35 12.81
CA LEU A 157 -37.98 44.19 11.96
C LEU A 157 -39.17 43.43 11.35
N LEU A 158 -38.97 42.17 10.97
CA LEU A 158 -40.03 41.36 10.35
C LEU A 158 -41.07 40.89 11.36
N THR A 159 -40.63 40.53 12.57
CA THR A 159 -41.49 39.96 13.61
C THR A 159 -41.98 40.99 14.62
N GLU A 160 -41.54 42.25 14.50
CA GLU A 160 -41.83 43.35 15.44
C GLU A 160 -41.47 42.99 16.89
N CYS A 161 -40.46 42.13 17.03
CA CYS A 161 -39.95 41.66 18.31
C CYS A 161 -38.56 42.26 18.56
N TYR A 162 -38.21 42.46 19.82
CA TYR A 162 -36.84 42.66 20.28
C TYR A 162 -36.21 41.32 20.63
N LEU A 163 -34.99 41.05 20.15
CA LEU A 163 -34.29 39.79 20.41
C LEU A 163 -32.92 40.06 21.04
N LEU A 164 -32.62 39.34 22.12
CA LEU A 164 -31.31 39.35 22.75
C LEU A 164 -30.77 37.93 22.89
N VAL A 165 -29.73 37.63 22.12
CA VAL A 165 -29.05 36.33 22.16
C VAL A 165 -27.93 36.40 23.20
N GLN A 166 -28.11 35.76 24.36
CA GLN A 166 -27.12 35.76 25.42
C GLN A 166 -26.88 34.36 25.99
N GLY A 167 -25.62 33.93 25.98
CA GLY A 167 -25.18 32.68 26.60
C GLY A 167 -25.91 31.46 26.02
N ASN A 168 -26.82 30.91 26.82
CA ASN A 168 -27.54 29.66 26.59
C ASN A 168 -29.03 29.83 26.30
N THR A 169 -29.48 31.09 26.21
CA THR A 169 -30.88 31.46 26.02
C THR A 169 -30.98 32.58 25.00
N VAL A 170 -32.13 32.68 24.34
CA VAL A 170 -32.50 33.86 23.57
C VAL A 170 -33.72 34.47 24.25
N ALA A 171 -33.59 35.72 24.68
CA ALA A 171 -34.72 36.49 25.23
C ALA A 171 -35.39 37.24 24.08
N CYS A 172 -36.72 37.18 24.02
CA CYS A 172 -37.54 37.79 23.00
C CYS A 172 -38.65 38.60 23.68
N MET A 173 -39.00 39.76 23.12
CA MET A 173 -40.12 40.59 23.57
C MET A 173 -40.90 41.10 22.37
N GLY A 174 -42.22 41.11 22.42
CA GLY A 174 -43.06 41.61 21.33
C GLY A 174 -44.44 40.95 21.31
N PRO A 175 -45.19 41.09 20.21
CA PRO A 175 -46.53 40.54 20.09
C PRO A 175 -46.51 39.01 20.01
N TYR A 176 -47.57 38.35 20.50
CA TYR A 176 -47.68 36.88 20.54
C TYR A 176 -47.46 36.20 19.18
N LYS A 177 -47.97 36.78 18.09
CA LYS A 177 -47.77 36.27 16.72
C LYS A 177 -46.29 36.27 16.34
N GLY A 178 -45.58 37.35 16.65
CA GLY A 178 -44.13 37.50 16.42
C GLY A 178 -43.33 36.51 17.26
N LEU A 179 -43.62 36.39 18.56
CA LEU A 179 -42.94 35.45 19.46
C LEU A 179 -43.06 33.99 18.99
N LYS A 180 -44.25 33.57 18.54
CA LYS A 180 -44.48 32.22 18.01
C LYS A 180 -43.61 31.95 16.78
N GLN A 181 -43.48 32.93 15.89
CA GLN A 181 -42.61 32.82 14.72
C GLN A 181 -41.14 32.77 15.12
N VAL A 182 -40.69 33.68 15.99
CA VAL A 182 -39.30 33.76 16.47
C VAL A 182 -38.88 32.46 17.16
N ARG A 183 -39.73 31.90 18.02
CA ARG A 183 -39.48 30.61 18.68
C ARG A 183 -39.21 29.50 17.68
N ARG A 184 -40.10 29.33 16.70
CA ARG A 184 -39.94 28.34 15.64
C ARG A 184 -38.62 28.54 14.89
N ILE A 185 -38.29 29.78 14.52
CA ILE A 185 -37.07 30.10 13.76
C ILE A 185 -35.80 29.78 14.56
N ILE A 186 -35.77 30.10 15.85
CA ILE A 186 -34.61 29.84 16.71
C ILE A 186 -34.42 28.33 16.92
N GLU A 187 -35.50 27.61 17.19
CA GLU A 187 -35.48 26.16 17.34
C GLU A 187 -35.05 25.48 16.03
N ASP A 188 -35.61 25.87 14.88
CA ASP A 188 -35.22 25.37 13.55
C ASP A 188 -33.75 25.67 13.23
N THR A 189 -33.27 26.85 13.61
CA THR A 189 -31.87 27.23 13.45
C THR A 189 -30.93 26.34 14.24
N MET A 190 -31.34 26.00 15.46
CA MET A 190 -30.63 25.03 16.31
C MET A 190 -30.72 23.61 15.76
N HIS A 191 -31.77 23.26 15.01
CA HIS A 191 -31.93 22.01 14.26
C HIS A 191 -31.28 22.02 12.86
N ASN A 192 -30.30 22.90 12.64
CA ASN A 192 -29.48 22.99 11.42
C ASN A 192 -30.16 23.60 10.19
N ILE A 193 -31.34 24.20 10.32
CA ILE A 193 -31.92 25.03 9.26
C ILE A 193 -31.23 26.40 9.33
N HIS A 194 -31.06 27.10 8.20
CA HIS A 194 -30.46 28.44 8.22
C HIS A 194 -31.57 29.50 8.40
N PRO A 195 -31.44 30.48 9.31
CA PRO A 195 -32.49 31.46 9.59
C PRO A 195 -32.86 32.32 8.38
N ILE A 196 -31.92 32.49 7.43
CA ILE A 196 -32.17 33.18 6.16
C ILE A 196 -33.35 32.62 5.37
N TYR A 197 -33.64 31.30 5.48
CA TYR A 197 -34.78 30.70 4.80
C TYR A 197 -36.09 31.18 5.40
N ALA A 198 -36.16 31.23 6.74
CA ALA A 198 -37.32 31.77 7.43
C ALA A 198 -37.46 33.29 7.24
N ILE A 199 -36.36 34.03 7.15
CA ILE A 199 -36.38 35.47 6.82
C ILE A 199 -37.01 35.68 5.44
N LYS A 200 -36.57 34.94 4.42
CA LYS A 200 -37.17 35.00 3.08
C LYS A 200 -38.65 34.63 3.08
N GLU A 201 -39.01 33.58 3.83
CA GLU A 201 -40.39 33.16 4.01
C GLU A 201 -41.23 34.28 4.65
N LEU A 202 -40.74 34.92 5.72
CA LEU A 202 -41.41 36.02 6.40
C LEU A 202 -41.54 37.27 5.52
N MET A 203 -40.52 37.58 4.70
CA MET A 203 -40.59 38.68 3.74
C MET A 203 -41.72 38.45 2.74
N ILE A 204 -41.79 37.26 2.14
CA ILE A 204 -42.83 36.90 1.18
C ILE A 204 -44.21 36.91 1.85
N LYS A 205 -44.34 36.35 3.06
CA LYS A 205 -45.59 36.37 3.82
C LYS A 205 -46.05 37.79 4.15
N LYS A 206 -45.12 38.70 4.50
CA LYS A 206 -45.46 40.09 4.82
C LYS A 206 -45.89 40.88 3.58
N GLU A 207 -45.36 40.56 2.39
CA GLU A 207 -45.83 41.14 1.13
C GLU A 207 -47.20 40.57 0.71
N LEU A 208 -47.37 39.24 0.74
CA LEU A 208 -48.65 38.58 0.40
C LEU A 208 -49.79 38.98 1.35
N ALA A 209 -49.49 39.25 2.62
CA ALA A 209 -50.48 39.71 3.59
C ALA A 209 -51.06 41.11 3.28
N LYS A 210 -50.41 41.90 2.41
CA LYS A 210 -50.93 43.21 1.98
C LYS A 210 -52.04 43.08 0.94
N ASP A 211 -52.07 41.97 0.20
CA ASP A 211 -53.05 41.73 -0.84
C ASP A 211 -54.33 41.12 -0.23
N PRO A 212 -55.47 41.83 -0.24
CA PRO A 212 -56.70 41.36 0.43
C PRO A 212 -57.32 40.13 -0.23
N GLU A 213 -57.11 39.94 -1.54
CA GLU A 213 -57.66 38.80 -2.30
C GLU A 213 -57.08 37.45 -1.84
N LEU A 214 -55.81 37.44 -1.45
CA LEU A 214 -55.06 36.23 -1.08
C LEU A 214 -55.15 35.90 0.41
N ALA A 215 -55.82 36.72 1.23
CA ALA A 215 -55.83 36.58 2.69
C ALA A 215 -56.42 35.26 3.20
N ASN A 216 -57.38 34.68 2.46
CA ASN A 216 -58.09 33.45 2.83
C ASN A 216 -57.53 32.19 2.15
N GLU A 217 -56.56 32.33 1.25
CA GLU A 217 -55.97 31.20 0.51
C GLU A 217 -54.67 30.69 1.16
N SER A 218 -54.32 29.42 0.92
CA SER A 218 -53.03 28.90 1.36
C SER A 218 -51.88 29.47 0.52
N TRP A 219 -50.88 30.04 1.20
CA TRP A 219 -49.72 30.65 0.56
C TRP A 219 -48.59 29.66 0.21
N ASP A 220 -48.75 28.37 0.48
CA ASP A 220 -47.68 27.35 0.31
C ASP A 220 -47.12 27.30 -1.12
N ARG A 221 -47.91 27.68 -2.13
CA ARG A 221 -47.48 27.77 -3.53
C ARG A 221 -46.42 28.86 -3.76
N PHE A 222 -46.49 29.97 -3.03
CA PHE A 222 -45.59 31.11 -3.16
C PHE A 222 -44.36 30.99 -2.24
N LEU A 223 -44.42 30.13 -1.23
CA LEU A 223 -43.31 29.95 -0.29
C LEU A 223 -42.16 29.14 -0.93
N PRO A 224 -40.90 29.58 -0.76
CA PRO A 224 -39.77 28.88 -1.34
C PRO A 224 -39.57 27.51 -0.66
N ASN A 225 -39.75 26.44 -1.42
CA ASN A 225 -39.52 25.08 -0.92
C ASN A 225 -38.02 24.73 -0.97
N PHE A 226 -37.31 25.00 0.13
CA PHE A 226 -35.93 24.54 0.31
C PHE A 226 -35.91 23.05 0.66
N LYS A 227 -36.15 22.19 -0.33
CA LYS A 227 -35.98 20.74 -0.17
C LYS A 227 -34.54 20.46 0.28
N LYS A 228 -34.36 19.70 1.36
CA LYS A 228 -33.06 19.14 1.70
C LYS A 228 -32.59 18.34 0.48
N ARG A 229 -31.53 18.80 -0.20
CA ARG A 229 -30.78 17.98 -1.16
C ARG A 229 -30.01 16.90 -0.38
N SER A 230 -30.71 16.05 0.36
CA SER A 230 -30.11 14.77 0.72
C SER A 230 -30.13 13.96 -0.57
N LEU A 231 -28.98 13.87 -1.24
CA LEU A 231 -28.73 12.77 -2.17
C LEU A 231 -28.83 11.50 -1.32
N SER A 232 -30.05 10.98 -1.17
CA SER A 232 -30.43 9.96 -0.18
C SER A 232 -29.79 8.60 -0.47
N LYS A 233 -29.05 8.49 -1.56
CA LYS A 233 -28.19 7.36 -1.85
C LYS A 233 -26.75 7.84 -1.84
N ARG A 234 -26.17 7.99 -0.66
CA ARG A 234 -24.72 7.85 -0.55
C ARG A 234 -24.43 6.43 -1.05
N ARG A 235 -23.80 6.32 -2.23
CA ARG A 235 -23.37 5.03 -2.78
C ARG A 235 -22.60 4.33 -1.66
N ILE A 236 -23.13 3.22 -1.17
CA ILE A 236 -22.46 2.43 -0.15
C ILE A 236 -21.10 2.07 -0.77
N PRO A 237 -19.97 2.46 -0.15
CA PRO A 237 -18.67 2.08 -0.69
C PRO A 237 -18.62 0.56 -0.78
N HIS A 238 -18.07 0.01 -1.87
CA HIS A 238 -17.96 -1.44 -2.10
C HIS A 238 -17.34 -2.18 -0.91
N LYS A 239 -16.52 -1.47 -0.11
CA LYS A 239 -15.98 -1.93 1.17
C LYS A 239 -16.66 -1.18 2.32
N VAL A 240 -17.74 -1.76 2.85
CA VAL A 240 -18.29 -1.35 4.14
C VAL A 240 -17.51 -2.10 5.21
N ASN A 241 -16.77 -1.38 6.05
CA ASN A 241 -16.22 -1.97 7.27
C ASN A 241 -17.40 -2.24 8.22
N ASP A 242 -17.88 -3.47 8.19
CA ASP A 242 -18.93 -3.94 9.09
C ASP A 242 -18.42 -3.88 10.54
N LYS A 243 -19.00 -2.98 11.33
CA LYS A 243 -18.58 -2.75 12.72
C LYS A 243 -18.96 -3.91 13.64
N SER A 244 -19.86 -4.81 13.22
CA SER A 244 -20.16 -6.05 13.96
C SER A 244 -18.92 -6.93 14.12
N LYS A 245 -17.97 -6.84 13.19
CA LYS A 245 -16.70 -7.59 13.19
C LYS A 245 -15.64 -7.02 14.12
N LYS A 246 -15.90 -5.90 14.81
CA LYS A 246 -14.98 -5.29 15.78
C LYS A 246 -15.63 -5.23 17.18
N PRO A 247 -15.80 -6.38 17.85
CA PRO A 247 -16.31 -6.40 19.22
C PRO A 247 -15.39 -5.58 20.13
N TYR A 248 -15.98 -4.76 20.99
CA TYR A 248 -15.23 -3.97 21.96
C TYR A 248 -14.60 -4.91 23.00
N THR A 249 -13.26 -4.91 23.06
CA THR A 249 -12.50 -5.52 24.15
C THR A 249 -11.99 -4.40 25.06
N PRO A 250 -12.16 -4.50 26.40
CA PRO A 250 -11.61 -3.53 27.34
C PRO A 250 -10.08 -3.63 27.45
N PHE A 251 -9.49 -4.74 27.01
CA PHE A 251 -8.06 -4.94 26.98
C PHE A 251 -7.46 -4.42 25.67
N PRO A 252 -6.43 -3.56 25.72
CA PRO A 252 -5.72 -3.14 24.52
C PRO A 252 -4.99 -4.33 23.87
N PRO A 253 -4.82 -4.33 22.54
CA PRO A 253 -3.96 -5.32 21.89
C PRO A 253 -2.51 -5.16 22.37
N PRO A 254 -1.69 -6.23 22.32
CA PRO A 254 -0.27 -6.13 22.63
C PRO A 254 0.39 -5.11 21.70
N GLN A 255 1.29 -4.30 22.25
CA GLN A 255 2.06 -3.35 21.46
C GLN A 255 2.97 -4.10 20.49
N GLU A 256 3.20 -3.54 19.30
CA GLU A 256 4.20 -4.07 18.39
C GLU A 256 5.58 -3.95 19.05
N LYS A 257 6.29 -5.06 19.14
CA LYS A 257 7.61 -5.13 19.76
C LYS A 257 8.59 -4.24 19.00
N SER A 258 9.46 -3.52 19.70
CA SER A 258 10.46 -2.69 19.04
C SER A 258 11.47 -3.57 18.28
N LYS A 259 12.23 -2.99 17.35
CA LYS A 259 13.32 -3.72 16.69
C LYS A 259 14.33 -4.30 17.70
N VAL A 260 14.54 -3.60 18.82
CA VAL A 260 15.41 -4.05 19.89
C VAL A 260 14.81 -5.27 20.58
N ASP A 261 13.52 -5.24 20.92
CA ASP A 261 12.83 -6.38 21.54
C ASP A 261 12.80 -7.60 20.62
N LEU A 262 12.53 -7.40 19.32
CA LEU A 262 12.59 -8.46 18.32
C LEU A 262 13.99 -9.07 18.22
N GLN A 263 15.04 -8.26 18.32
CA GLN A 263 16.43 -8.72 18.32
C GLN A 263 16.82 -9.43 19.62
N ILE A 264 16.27 -9.01 20.75
CA ILE A 264 16.48 -9.68 22.04
C ILE A 264 15.79 -11.06 22.02
N GLU A 265 14.57 -11.13 21.49
CA GLU A 265 13.81 -12.39 21.35
C GLU A 265 14.44 -13.35 20.33
N SER A 266 14.97 -12.84 19.21
CA SER A 266 15.67 -13.66 18.22
C SER A 266 17.08 -14.08 18.66
N GLY A 267 17.57 -13.53 19.77
CA GLY A 267 18.95 -13.72 20.25
C GLY A 267 20.01 -12.98 19.42
N GLU A 268 19.62 -12.31 18.34
CA GLU A 268 20.53 -11.54 17.49
C GLU A 268 21.12 -10.34 18.22
N TYR A 269 20.42 -9.76 19.19
CA TYR A 269 20.93 -8.63 19.96
C TYR A 269 22.26 -8.96 20.66
N PHE A 270 22.41 -10.21 21.11
CA PHE A 270 23.58 -10.68 21.84
C PHE A 270 24.74 -11.13 20.95
N LEU A 271 24.50 -11.35 19.65
CA LEU A 271 25.54 -11.76 18.71
C LEU A 271 26.37 -10.57 18.23
N GLY A 272 27.70 -10.68 18.39
CA GLY A 272 28.66 -9.72 17.84
C GLY A 272 28.59 -9.63 16.30
N LYS A 273 29.01 -8.50 15.74
CA LYS A 273 28.95 -8.21 14.29
C LYS A 273 29.54 -9.33 13.42
N HIS A 274 30.69 -9.87 13.81
CA HIS A 274 31.34 -10.99 13.12
C HIS A 274 30.54 -12.29 13.15
N ALA A 275 29.83 -12.58 14.24
CA ALA A 275 28.99 -13.78 14.34
C ALA A 275 27.76 -13.69 13.41
N LYS A 276 27.19 -12.49 13.26
CA LYS A 276 26.11 -12.22 12.30
C LYS A 276 26.58 -12.34 10.85
N GLU A 277 27.76 -11.83 10.55
CA GLU A 277 28.37 -11.92 9.20
C GLU A 277 28.62 -13.37 8.78
N ARG A 278 29.13 -14.22 9.68
CA ARG A 278 29.31 -15.66 9.40
C ARG A 278 27.98 -16.37 9.12
N LYS A 279 26.96 -16.17 9.96
CA LYS A 279 25.65 -16.80 9.78
C LYS A 279 24.97 -16.35 8.48
N ALA A 280 25.11 -15.07 8.12
CA ALA A 280 24.58 -14.55 6.85
C ALA A 280 25.32 -15.09 5.63
N GLN A 281 26.63 -15.38 5.75
CA GLN A 281 27.42 -16.01 4.70
C GLN A 281 26.99 -17.47 4.51
N GLU A 282 26.83 -18.23 5.59
CA GLU A 282 26.34 -19.61 5.58
C GLU A 282 24.96 -19.71 4.92
N GLU A 283 24.01 -18.85 5.30
CA GLU A 283 22.65 -18.86 4.72
C GLU A 283 22.64 -18.49 3.22
N ARG A 284 23.56 -17.62 2.78
CA ARG A 284 23.73 -17.30 1.35
C ARG A 284 24.28 -18.48 0.57
N GLU A 285 25.25 -19.19 1.14
CA GLU A 285 25.83 -20.39 0.54
C GLU A 285 24.78 -21.51 0.42
N GLU A 286 23.93 -21.71 1.43
CA GLU A 286 22.82 -22.66 1.38
C GLU A 286 21.78 -22.29 0.31
N LYS A 287 21.33 -21.02 0.26
CA LYS A 287 20.37 -20.56 -0.77
C LYS A 287 20.94 -20.66 -2.18
N MET A 288 22.23 -20.39 -2.36
CA MET A 288 22.93 -20.57 -3.64
C MET A 288 22.92 -22.04 -4.04
N LYS A 289 23.19 -22.94 -3.09
CA LYS A 289 23.18 -24.39 -3.31
C LYS A 289 21.81 -24.90 -3.73
N GLU A 290 20.74 -24.50 -3.04
CA GLU A 290 19.36 -24.89 -3.39
C GLU A 290 18.95 -24.41 -4.79
N LYS A 291 19.29 -23.17 -5.17
CA LYS A 291 19.00 -22.64 -6.51
C LYS A 291 19.78 -23.37 -7.60
N MET A 292 21.04 -23.71 -7.34
CA MET A 292 21.84 -24.51 -8.27
C MET A 292 21.24 -25.91 -8.45
N ASP A 293 20.79 -26.55 -7.36
CA ASP A 293 20.18 -27.88 -7.41
C ASP A 293 18.84 -27.89 -8.15
N ALA A 294 18.00 -26.86 -7.97
CA ALA A 294 16.74 -26.71 -8.71
C ALA A 294 16.99 -26.51 -10.21
N LYS A 295 17.93 -25.62 -10.57
CA LYS A 295 18.27 -25.35 -11.97
C LYS A 295 18.93 -26.54 -12.67
N ARG A 296 19.66 -27.37 -11.91
CA ARG A 296 20.24 -28.63 -12.38
C ARG A 296 19.17 -29.67 -12.71
N LYS A 297 18.13 -29.80 -11.86
CA LYS A 297 17.02 -30.73 -12.08
C LYS A 297 16.18 -30.39 -13.31
N GLU A 298 15.93 -29.10 -13.54
CA GLU A 298 15.14 -28.63 -14.70
C GLU A 298 15.86 -28.93 -16.02
N ARG A 299 17.17 -28.67 -16.07
CA ARG A 299 18.04 -28.96 -17.22
C ARG A 299 18.07 -30.44 -17.60
N MET A 300 18.31 -31.30 -16.60
CA MET A 300 18.46 -32.75 -16.76
C MET A 300 17.25 -33.45 -17.44
N ALA A 301 16.06 -32.85 -17.41
CA ALA A 301 14.86 -33.37 -18.07
C ALA A 301 14.85 -33.14 -19.61
N ASP A 302 15.47 -32.07 -20.10
CA ASP A 302 15.45 -31.71 -21.54
C ASP A 302 16.52 -32.44 -22.37
N ILE A 303 17.63 -32.85 -21.73
CA ILE A 303 18.78 -33.47 -22.43
C ILE A 303 18.63 -34.99 -22.61
N ASN A 304 17.95 -35.68 -21.69
CA ASN A 304 17.93 -37.15 -21.67
C ASN A 304 17.22 -37.77 -22.90
N ASP A 305 16.34 -37.03 -23.56
CA ASP A 305 15.59 -37.50 -24.75
C ASP A 305 16.37 -37.37 -26.08
N LYS A 306 17.59 -36.79 -26.11
CA LYS A 306 18.26 -36.37 -27.38
C LYS A 306 19.71 -36.81 -27.59
N LEU A 307 20.35 -37.53 -26.66
CA LEU A 307 21.76 -37.95 -26.81
C LEU A 307 21.88 -39.40 -27.30
N CYS A 308 22.77 -39.66 -28.26
CA CYS A 308 22.99 -40.98 -28.85
C CYS A 308 24.48 -41.29 -29.03
N VAL A 309 24.80 -42.59 -29.14
CA VAL A 309 26.13 -43.10 -29.48
C VAL A 309 26.11 -43.55 -30.94
N TYR A 310 27.02 -43.02 -31.75
CA TYR A 310 27.20 -43.38 -33.15
C TYR A 310 28.58 -43.97 -33.34
N THR A 311 28.66 -45.24 -33.73
CA THR A 311 29.93 -45.92 -33.96
C THR A 311 30.02 -46.38 -35.41
N ASP A 312 31.13 -46.04 -36.07
CA ASP A 312 31.47 -46.51 -37.40
C ASP A 312 32.77 -47.31 -37.32
N THR A 313 32.68 -48.62 -37.54
CA THR A 313 33.82 -49.55 -37.50
C THR A 313 34.63 -49.54 -38.80
N SER A 314 34.09 -49.00 -39.90
CA SER A 314 34.73 -48.96 -41.22
C SER A 314 35.56 -47.68 -41.42
N PHE A 315 35.32 -46.66 -40.59
CA PHE A 315 35.97 -45.36 -40.67
C PHE A 315 37.51 -45.45 -40.73
N ALA A 316 38.08 -44.64 -41.62
CA ALA A 316 39.51 -44.46 -41.83
C ALA A 316 40.30 -45.78 -41.99
N GLN A 317 39.90 -46.60 -42.96
CA GLN A 317 40.47 -47.92 -43.29
C GLN A 317 40.28 -48.95 -42.16
N ASN A 318 39.04 -49.12 -41.69
CA ASN A 318 38.66 -50.05 -40.61
C ASN A 318 39.30 -49.77 -39.25
N ARG A 319 39.83 -48.55 -39.05
CA ARG A 319 40.37 -48.12 -37.76
C ARG A 319 39.23 -47.90 -36.75
N GLY A 320 38.14 -47.32 -37.22
CA GLY A 320 36.93 -47.07 -36.46
C GLY A 320 36.91 -45.76 -35.69
N ILE A 321 35.71 -45.30 -35.34
CA ILE A 321 35.44 -44.10 -34.53
C ILE A 321 34.12 -44.25 -33.79
N SER A 322 34.03 -43.72 -32.57
CA SER A 322 32.77 -43.63 -31.83
C SER A 322 32.51 -42.19 -31.38
N ILE A 323 31.28 -41.73 -31.58
CA ILE A 323 30.85 -40.36 -31.36
C ILE A 323 29.62 -40.35 -30.47
N PHE A 324 29.75 -39.82 -29.26
CA PHE A 324 28.66 -39.53 -28.35
C PHE A 324 28.17 -38.11 -28.57
N THR A 325 27.00 -37.92 -29.20
CA THR A 325 26.49 -36.60 -29.56
C THR A 325 24.98 -36.61 -29.84
N THR A 326 24.40 -35.45 -30.17
CA THR A 326 22.98 -35.33 -30.58
C THR A 326 22.78 -35.69 -32.05
N PRO A 327 21.58 -36.14 -32.47
CA PRO A 327 21.29 -36.44 -33.89
C PRO A 327 21.55 -35.29 -34.86
N SER A 328 21.40 -34.02 -34.42
CA SER A 328 21.71 -32.86 -35.26
C SER A 328 23.22 -32.73 -35.50
N LEU A 329 24.03 -32.84 -34.46
CA LEU A 329 25.48 -32.75 -34.56
C LEU A 329 26.08 -33.98 -35.29
N ALA A 330 25.49 -35.16 -35.11
CA ALA A 330 25.90 -36.36 -35.84
C ALA A 330 25.82 -36.18 -37.37
N LYS A 331 24.81 -35.45 -37.86
CA LYS A 331 24.71 -35.10 -39.29
C LYS A 331 25.85 -34.19 -39.75
N ASP A 332 26.26 -33.25 -38.90
CA ASP A 332 27.38 -32.38 -39.18
C ASP A 332 28.69 -33.18 -39.25
N PHE A 333 28.92 -34.10 -38.31
CA PHE A 333 30.06 -35.01 -38.36
C PHE A 333 30.09 -35.82 -39.67
N ALA A 334 28.96 -36.42 -40.05
CA ALA A 334 28.85 -37.18 -41.30
C ALA A 334 29.07 -36.32 -42.57
N SER A 335 29.00 -35.00 -42.46
CA SER A 335 29.26 -34.07 -43.57
C SER A 335 30.74 -33.72 -43.74
N LEU A 336 31.60 -34.01 -42.75
CA LEU A 336 33.01 -33.65 -42.76
C LEU A 336 33.78 -34.40 -43.86
N PRO A 337 34.81 -33.77 -44.45
CA PRO A 337 35.70 -34.43 -45.41
C PRO A 337 36.27 -35.76 -44.92
N ALA A 338 36.57 -35.89 -43.62
CA ALA A 338 37.01 -37.14 -42.99
C ALA A 338 36.11 -38.35 -43.29
N PHE A 339 34.79 -38.14 -43.41
CA PHE A 339 33.80 -39.20 -43.68
C PHE A 339 33.45 -39.33 -45.17
N ARG A 340 33.61 -38.27 -45.95
CA ARG A 340 33.21 -38.24 -47.37
C ARG A 340 34.33 -38.62 -48.34
N ASP A 341 35.58 -38.31 -48.00
CA ASP A 341 36.73 -38.52 -48.87
C ASP A 341 37.83 -39.30 -48.16
N ALA A 342 37.78 -40.63 -48.28
CA ALA A 342 38.81 -41.51 -47.73
C ALA A 342 40.21 -41.25 -48.34
N SER A 343 40.30 -40.67 -49.55
CA SER A 343 41.58 -40.38 -50.20
C SER A 343 42.31 -39.20 -49.54
N ALA A 344 41.58 -38.28 -48.91
CA ALA A 344 42.15 -37.16 -48.18
C ALA A 344 42.99 -37.62 -46.97
N LEU A 345 42.55 -38.66 -46.24
CA LEU A 345 43.31 -39.24 -45.13
C LEU A 345 44.56 -39.98 -45.63
N VAL A 346 44.43 -40.70 -46.76
CA VAL A 346 45.52 -41.49 -47.35
C VAL A 346 46.61 -40.60 -47.92
N SER A 347 46.25 -39.53 -48.63
CA SER A 347 47.20 -38.58 -49.25
C SER A 347 48.09 -37.90 -48.20
N GLN A 348 47.55 -37.61 -47.03
CA GLN A 348 48.30 -37.06 -45.91
C GLN A 348 49.01 -38.12 -45.06
N SER A 349 48.89 -39.42 -45.40
CA SER A 349 49.43 -40.53 -44.61
C SER A 349 49.01 -40.48 -43.13
N ILE A 350 47.74 -40.13 -42.89
CA ILE A 350 47.10 -40.21 -41.57
C ILE A 350 46.84 -41.69 -41.24
N ASN A 351 46.90 -42.04 -39.96
CA ASN A 351 46.75 -43.41 -39.42
C ASN A 351 47.86 -44.39 -39.78
N LYS A 352 49.00 -43.90 -40.28
CA LYS A 352 50.18 -44.73 -40.55
C LYS A 352 51.25 -44.56 -39.46
N PRO A 353 51.76 -45.66 -38.87
CA PRO A 353 52.91 -45.60 -37.96
C PRO A 353 54.13 -44.99 -38.63
N THR A 354 54.83 -44.12 -37.91
CA THR A 354 56.02 -43.40 -38.38
C THR A 354 57.33 -44.00 -37.86
N ASP A 355 57.24 -44.93 -36.90
CA ASP A 355 58.36 -45.57 -36.17
C ASP A 355 59.36 -44.57 -35.53
N THR A 356 58.96 -43.31 -35.36
CA THR A 356 59.82 -42.25 -34.80
C THR A 356 59.90 -42.30 -33.28
N TYR A 357 59.00 -43.03 -32.62
CA TYR A 357 58.89 -43.09 -31.17
C TYR A 357 58.50 -44.50 -30.70
N HIS A 358 58.70 -44.75 -29.41
CA HIS A 358 58.09 -45.88 -28.71
C HIS A 358 57.52 -45.37 -27.37
N ALA A 359 56.40 -45.95 -26.93
CA ALA A 359 55.80 -45.62 -25.65
C ALA A 359 56.32 -46.59 -24.58
N THR A 360 56.76 -46.06 -23.43
CA THR A 360 57.26 -46.86 -22.31
C THR A 360 56.90 -46.22 -20.97
N SER A 361 56.95 -47.00 -19.89
CA SER A 361 56.73 -46.50 -18.54
C SER A 361 57.95 -45.71 -18.06
N ILE A 362 57.74 -44.46 -17.69
CA ILE A 362 58.75 -43.55 -17.14
C ILE A 362 58.50 -43.41 -15.61
N PRO A 363 59.50 -43.70 -14.76
CA PRO A 363 59.37 -43.58 -13.31
C PRO A 363 58.85 -42.21 -12.89
N GLY A 364 57.75 -42.20 -12.12
CA GLY A 364 57.12 -40.97 -11.62
C GLY A 364 56.33 -40.15 -12.63
N LYS A 365 56.29 -40.53 -13.92
CA LYS A 365 55.57 -39.81 -14.99
C LYS A 365 54.54 -40.65 -15.75
N GLY A 366 54.36 -41.93 -15.40
CA GLY A 366 53.45 -42.82 -16.12
C GLY A 366 54.00 -43.21 -17.50
N ILE A 367 53.14 -43.42 -18.49
CA ILE A 367 53.57 -43.80 -19.84
C ILE A 367 53.91 -42.54 -20.63
N GLY A 368 55.13 -42.46 -21.14
CA GLY A 368 55.59 -41.38 -22.01
C GLY A 368 56.09 -41.89 -23.37
N MET A 369 56.19 -41.00 -24.35
CA MET A 369 56.80 -41.30 -25.64
C MET A 369 58.27 -40.91 -25.65
N LEU A 370 59.15 -41.84 -25.99
CA LEU A 370 60.58 -41.58 -26.19
C LEU A 370 60.94 -41.67 -27.68
N ALA A 371 61.81 -40.77 -28.15
CA ALA A 371 62.26 -40.76 -29.53
C ALA A 371 63.11 -42.02 -29.85
N SER A 372 62.73 -42.78 -30.88
CA SER A 372 63.44 -44.01 -31.29
C SER A 372 64.75 -43.70 -32.04
N ARG A 373 64.85 -42.49 -32.61
CA ARG A 373 66.03 -41.94 -33.29
C ARG A 373 66.08 -40.41 -33.10
N PRO A 374 67.19 -39.73 -33.44
CA PRO A 374 67.22 -38.27 -33.46
C PRO A 374 66.14 -37.70 -34.40
N LEU A 375 65.38 -36.71 -33.93
CA LEU A 375 64.31 -36.05 -34.67
C LEU A 375 64.66 -34.59 -34.94
N LYS A 376 64.34 -34.12 -36.15
CA LYS A 376 64.63 -32.75 -36.60
C LYS A 376 63.43 -31.83 -36.40
N PHE A 377 63.69 -30.52 -36.38
CA PHE A 377 62.63 -29.51 -36.39
C PHE A 377 61.65 -29.73 -37.56
N GLY A 378 60.36 -29.61 -37.28
CA GLY A 378 59.26 -29.77 -38.25
C GLY A 378 58.89 -31.22 -38.58
N GLU A 379 59.67 -32.19 -38.11
CA GLU A 379 59.43 -33.61 -38.38
C GLU A 379 58.14 -34.09 -37.71
N ARG A 380 57.35 -34.91 -38.41
CA ARG A 380 56.06 -35.42 -37.94
C ARG A 380 56.23 -36.69 -37.13
N VAL A 381 55.72 -36.69 -35.91
CA VAL A 381 55.77 -37.83 -34.97
C VAL A 381 54.54 -38.71 -35.10
N THR A 382 53.34 -38.12 -35.01
CA THR A 382 52.07 -38.85 -35.10
C THR A 382 51.08 -38.06 -35.95
N ALA A 383 50.19 -38.76 -36.64
CA ALA A 383 49.02 -38.19 -37.31
C ALA A 383 47.90 -39.25 -37.33
N TYR A 384 46.91 -39.08 -36.46
CA TYR A 384 45.87 -40.07 -36.26
C TYR A 384 44.48 -39.42 -36.16
N THR A 385 43.44 -40.16 -36.56
CA THR A 385 42.04 -39.85 -36.27
C THR A 385 41.64 -40.24 -34.83
N PRO A 386 40.60 -39.63 -34.23
CA PRO A 386 40.23 -39.92 -32.85
C PRO A 386 39.55 -41.29 -32.75
N ALA A 387 39.71 -41.94 -31.59
CA ALA A 387 38.97 -43.14 -31.27
C ALA A 387 37.57 -42.81 -30.73
N PHE A 388 37.48 -41.74 -29.94
CA PHE A 388 36.27 -41.33 -29.25
C PHE A 388 36.10 -39.82 -29.31
N LEU A 389 34.91 -39.36 -29.65
CA LEU A 389 34.46 -37.99 -29.43
C LEU A 389 33.22 -37.97 -28.55
N ALA A 390 33.14 -37.04 -27.61
CA ALA A 390 31.98 -36.82 -26.78
C ALA A 390 31.59 -35.34 -26.76
N TYR A 391 30.31 -35.07 -27.03
CA TYR A 391 29.68 -33.79 -26.76
C TYR A 391 29.81 -33.47 -25.26
N LEU A 392 30.36 -32.29 -24.93
CA LEU A 392 30.57 -31.86 -23.56
C LEU A 392 29.24 -31.36 -22.96
N GLU A 393 28.46 -32.28 -22.42
CA GLU A 393 27.27 -31.99 -21.62
C GLU A 393 27.56 -32.10 -20.11
N SER A 394 26.81 -31.37 -19.28
CA SER A 394 26.99 -31.37 -17.81
C SER A 394 25.76 -31.89 -17.04
N GLU A 395 24.80 -32.46 -17.76
CA GLU A 395 23.46 -32.74 -17.26
C GLU A 395 23.24 -34.22 -16.96
N LEU A 396 23.88 -35.14 -17.69
CA LEU A 396 23.82 -36.57 -17.38
C LEU A 396 24.49 -36.88 -16.03
N SER A 397 23.89 -37.83 -15.30
CA SER A 397 24.51 -38.39 -14.10
C SER A 397 25.81 -39.11 -14.48
N THR A 398 26.75 -39.19 -13.52
CA THR A 398 28.03 -39.86 -13.76
C THR A 398 27.84 -41.32 -14.21
N LEU A 399 26.83 -42.03 -13.70
CA LEU A 399 26.61 -43.43 -14.05
C LEU A 399 25.96 -43.58 -15.43
N ASP A 400 25.03 -42.69 -15.80
CA ASP A 400 24.38 -42.74 -17.12
C ASP A 400 25.37 -42.38 -18.23
N ARG A 401 26.21 -41.37 -17.99
CA ARG A 401 27.31 -41.02 -18.92
C ARG A 401 28.27 -42.19 -19.07
N GLU A 402 28.64 -42.85 -17.97
CA GLU A 402 29.50 -44.03 -18.04
C GLU A 402 28.86 -45.12 -18.90
N ALA A 403 27.58 -45.43 -18.70
CA ALA A 403 26.90 -46.49 -19.44
C ALA A 403 26.92 -46.23 -20.95
N LEU A 404 26.65 -44.99 -21.37
CA LEU A 404 26.68 -44.58 -22.79
C LEU A 404 28.11 -44.61 -23.34
N TRP A 405 29.10 -44.09 -22.61
CA TRP A 405 30.48 -44.08 -23.07
C TRP A 405 31.10 -45.48 -23.09
N ARG A 406 30.72 -46.36 -22.16
CA ARG A 406 31.09 -47.77 -22.19
C ARG A 406 30.57 -48.47 -23.43
N THR A 407 29.30 -48.23 -23.75
CA THR A 407 28.69 -48.73 -25.00
C THR A 407 29.47 -48.24 -26.22
N ALA A 408 29.85 -46.95 -26.23
CA ALA A 408 30.63 -46.33 -27.31
C ALA A 408 32.01 -46.98 -27.54
N ILE A 409 32.71 -47.35 -26.47
CA ILE A 409 34.03 -48.00 -26.55
C ILE A 409 33.90 -49.50 -26.82
N GLU A 410 32.86 -50.16 -26.32
CA GLU A 410 32.61 -51.58 -26.59
C GLU A 410 32.34 -51.89 -28.05
N GLN A 411 31.75 -50.94 -28.78
CA GLN A 411 31.44 -51.05 -30.22
C GLN A 411 32.64 -50.78 -31.14
N LEU A 412 33.78 -50.30 -30.61
CA LEU A 412 34.98 -50.04 -31.42
C LEU A 412 35.67 -51.35 -31.88
N PRO A 413 36.40 -51.32 -33.01
CA PRO A 413 37.26 -52.43 -33.41
C PRO A 413 38.24 -52.84 -32.30
N ALA A 414 38.52 -54.15 -32.18
CA ALA A 414 39.25 -54.72 -31.05
C ALA A 414 40.62 -54.05 -30.80
N GLU A 415 41.40 -53.79 -31.86
CA GLU A 415 42.71 -53.15 -31.75
C GLU A 415 42.62 -51.72 -31.19
N LEU A 416 41.65 -50.93 -31.65
CA LEU A 416 41.46 -49.56 -31.21
C LEU A 416 40.89 -49.50 -29.79
N LYS A 417 39.97 -50.41 -29.47
CA LYS A 417 39.40 -50.59 -28.12
C LYS A 417 40.49 -50.90 -27.10
N GLU A 418 41.40 -51.82 -27.40
CA GLU A 418 42.50 -52.19 -26.51
C GLU A 418 43.45 -50.99 -26.28
N LYS A 419 43.81 -50.26 -27.35
CA LYS A 419 44.62 -49.04 -27.25
C LYS A 419 43.96 -47.98 -26.37
N PHE A 420 42.65 -47.81 -26.48
CA PHE A 420 41.88 -46.87 -25.67
C PHE A 420 41.83 -47.29 -24.19
N LEU A 421 41.51 -48.57 -23.91
CA LEU A 421 41.42 -49.08 -22.54
C LEU A 421 42.77 -49.11 -21.81
N GLY A 422 43.88 -49.18 -22.53
CA GLY A 422 45.22 -49.10 -21.97
C GLY A 422 45.68 -47.69 -21.57
N LEU A 423 44.88 -46.64 -21.81
CA LEU A 423 45.23 -45.26 -21.47
C LEU A 423 45.26 -45.01 -19.96
N ALA A 424 45.88 -43.90 -19.55
CA ALA A 424 46.03 -43.57 -18.13
C ALA A 424 44.68 -43.21 -17.50
N THR A 425 44.52 -43.50 -16.21
CA THR A 425 43.35 -43.15 -15.40
C THR A 425 43.76 -42.20 -14.27
N VAL A 426 42.85 -41.34 -13.81
CA VAL A 426 43.12 -40.40 -12.70
C VAL A 426 42.85 -41.04 -11.34
N TYR A 427 41.71 -41.71 -11.19
CA TYR A 427 41.20 -42.17 -9.89
C TYR A 427 41.21 -43.69 -9.71
N GLY A 428 41.12 -44.45 -10.80
CA GLY A 428 41.10 -45.91 -10.79
C GLY A 428 39.79 -46.54 -10.29
N ASP A 429 38.66 -45.82 -10.35
CA ASP A 429 37.34 -46.37 -9.97
C ASP A 429 36.75 -47.22 -11.10
N PRO A 430 36.57 -48.55 -10.91
CA PRO A 430 36.02 -49.43 -11.95
C PRO A 430 34.61 -49.06 -12.41
N ARG A 431 33.84 -48.34 -11.58
CA ARG A 431 32.46 -47.95 -11.91
C ARG A 431 32.39 -46.84 -12.96
N VAL A 432 33.46 -46.09 -13.17
CA VAL A 432 33.52 -44.93 -14.09
C VAL A 432 34.79 -44.95 -14.95
N GLN A 433 35.25 -46.16 -15.28
CA GLN A 433 36.52 -46.40 -15.95
C GLN A 433 36.68 -45.60 -17.25
N ILE A 434 35.65 -45.54 -18.09
CA ILE A 434 35.73 -44.85 -19.38
C ILE A 434 35.81 -43.34 -19.17
N GLN A 435 34.98 -42.79 -18.27
CA GLN A 435 35.09 -41.38 -17.90
C GLN A 435 36.44 -41.02 -17.31
N ASP A 436 37.03 -41.89 -16.51
CA ASP A 436 38.34 -41.67 -15.89
C ASP A 436 39.47 -41.63 -16.94
N ILE A 437 39.41 -42.53 -17.92
CA ILE A 437 40.30 -42.53 -19.09
C ILE A 437 40.11 -41.23 -19.88
N VAL A 438 38.87 -40.88 -20.24
CA VAL A 438 38.59 -39.66 -21.01
C VAL A 438 39.12 -38.44 -20.27
N LYS A 439 38.87 -38.31 -18.97
CA LYS A 439 39.32 -37.17 -18.16
C LYS A 439 40.84 -36.96 -18.18
N ALA A 440 41.62 -38.04 -18.17
CA ALA A 440 43.08 -37.96 -18.18
C ALA A 440 43.66 -37.68 -19.58
N ASN A 441 42.94 -38.01 -20.66
CA ASN A 441 43.53 -38.17 -22.00
C ASN A 441 42.88 -37.32 -23.09
N THR A 442 41.90 -36.47 -22.76
CA THR A 442 41.16 -35.67 -23.75
C THR A 442 41.86 -34.43 -24.26
N PHE A 443 41.60 -34.14 -25.52
CA PHE A 443 41.82 -32.85 -26.16
C PHE A 443 40.46 -32.22 -26.47
N GLN A 444 40.36 -30.90 -26.38
CA GLN A 444 39.14 -30.17 -26.74
C GLN A 444 39.14 -29.86 -28.23
N VAL A 445 38.01 -30.12 -28.87
CA VAL A 445 37.81 -29.88 -30.31
C VAL A 445 36.55 -29.05 -30.49
N LEU A 446 36.69 -27.90 -31.13
CA LEU A 446 35.57 -27.02 -31.45
C LEU A 446 35.08 -27.32 -32.87
N LEU A 447 33.89 -27.90 -33.00
CA LEU A 447 33.25 -28.18 -34.29
C LEU A 447 31.93 -27.44 -34.37
N ASN A 448 31.74 -26.63 -35.42
CA ASN A 448 30.56 -25.79 -35.63
C ASN A 448 30.15 -24.95 -34.40
N GLY A 449 31.14 -24.45 -33.65
CA GLY A 449 30.91 -23.66 -32.43
C GLY A 449 30.58 -24.47 -31.17
N VAL A 450 30.66 -25.81 -31.25
CA VAL A 450 30.38 -26.73 -30.14
C VAL A 450 31.65 -27.46 -29.70
N ASN A 451 31.93 -27.41 -28.40
CA ASN A 451 33.07 -28.09 -27.79
C ASN A 451 32.78 -29.59 -27.61
N HIS A 452 33.71 -30.40 -28.10
CA HIS A 452 33.74 -31.84 -27.94
C HIS A 452 35.03 -32.25 -27.24
N LEU A 453 34.94 -33.29 -26.43
CA LEU A 453 36.08 -34.01 -25.88
C LEU A 453 36.49 -35.08 -26.89
N ALA A 454 37.74 -35.09 -27.32
CA ALA A 454 38.25 -36.09 -28.25
C ALA A 454 39.46 -36.81 -27.67
N VAL A 455 39.55 -38.12 -27.90
CA VAL A 455 40.64 -38.97 -27.42
C VAL A 455 41.35 -39.61 -28.59
N TRP A 456 42.66 -39.41 -28.66
CA TRP A 456 43.57 -40.03 -29.61
C TRP A 456 44.53 -40.94 -28.85
N PRO A 457 44.31 -42.27 -28.85
CA PRO A 457 45.08 -43.18 -28.00
C PRO A 457 46.59 -43.09 -28.18
N GLU A 458 47.05 -42.80 -29.39
CA GLU A 458 48.47 -42.59 -29.68
C GLU A 458 48.94 -41.31 -29.00
N THR A 459 48.40 -40.15 -29.38
CA THR A 459 48.83 -38.85 -28.85
C THR A 459 48.67 -38.74 -27.33
N SER A 460 47.63 -39.35 -26.74
CA SER A 460 47.40 -39.32 -25.30
C SER A 460 48.53 -39.97 -24.45
N ARG A 461 49.54 -40.60 -25.08
CA ARG A 461 50.79 -41.03 -24.41
C ARG A 461 51.84 -39.93 -24.27
N LEU A 462 51.63 -38.74 -24.80
CA LEU A 462 52.55 -37.61 -24.65
C LEU A 462 52.32 -36.94 -23.30
N ASN A 463 53.37 -36.90 -22.49
CA ASN A 463 53.34 -36.14 -21.25
C ASN A 463 53.41 -34.63 -21.52
N HIS A 464 52.89 -33.85 -20.58
CA HIS A 464 52.94 -32.40 -20.66
C HIS A 464 54.20 -31.81 -20.03
N ALA A 465 54.71 -30.72 -20.61
CA ALA A 465 55.83 -29.95 -20.06
C ALA A 465 55.61 -28.44 -20.23
N CYS A 466 56.15 -27.63 -19.30
CA CYS A 466 56.13 -26.16 -19.40
C CYS A 466 56.96 -25.63 -20.58
N ALA A 467 57.96 -26.39 -21.02
CA ALA A 467 58.81 -26.07 -22.17
C ALA A 467 58.84 -27.26 -23.14
N PRO A 468 57.74 -27.50 -23.88
CA PRO A 468 57.57 -28.69 -24.71
C PRO A 468 58.50 -28.67 -25.92
N ASN A 469 58.85 -29.86 -26.40
CA ASN A 469 59.69 -30.05 -27.60
C ASN A 469 58.89 -30.49 -28.84
N ALA A 470 57.57 -30.66 -28.70
CA ALA A 470 56.65 -30.89 -29.79
C ALA A 470 55.39 -30.03 -29.67
N GLN A 471 54.76 -29.76 -30.80
CA GLN A 471 53.48 -29.06 -30.90
C GLN A 471 52.51 -29.89 -31.72
N TYR A 472 51.25 -29.86 -31.31
CA TYR A 472 50.19 -30.51 -32.06
C TYR A 472 49.30 -29.52 -32.80
N VAL A 473 48.67 -30.01 -33.86
CA VAL A 473 47.63 -29.33 -34.63
C VAL A 473 46.48 -30.31 -34.78
N ILE A 474 45.27 -29.84 -34.47
CA ILE A 474 44.03 -30.57 -34.70
C ILE A 474 43.39 -29.99 -35.97
N ASP A 475 43.24 -30.83 -36.98
CA ASP A 475 42.47 -30.54 -38.18
C ASP A 475 41.03 -31.03 -37.95
N THR A 476 40.10 -30.09 -37.88
CA THR A 476 38.67 -30.36 -37.64
C THR A 476 37.97 -30.97 -38.84
N ASP A 477 38.46 -30.74 -40.06
CA ASP A 477 37.83 -31.23 -41.29
C ASP A 477 38.21 -32.70 -41.55
N LEU A 478 39.46 -33.05 -41.25
CA LEU A 478 39.98 -34.41 -41.33
C LEU A 478 39.88 -35.19 -40.02
N LEU A 479 39.40 -34.55 -38.95
CA LEU A 479 39.40 -35.08 -37.58
C LEU A 479 40.77 -35.70 -37.26
N SER A 480 41.86 -34.99 -37.54
CA SER A 480 43.20 -35.54 -37.37
C SER A 480 44.00 -34.76 -36.33
N HIS A 481 44.74 -35.48 -35.50
CA HIS A 481 45.65 -34.90 -34.52
C HIS A 481 47.08 -35.18 -34.98
N THR A 482 47.78 -34.13 -35.40
CA THR A 482 49.14 -34.22 -35.93
C THR A 482 50.13 -33.58 -34.97
N VAL A 483 51.17 -34.32 -34.57
CA VAL A 483 52.26 -33.84 -33.71
C VAL A 483 53.52 -33.62 -34.54
N ARG A 484 54.12 -32.43 -34.43
CA ARG A 484 55.40 -32.08 -35.06
C ARG A 484 56.40 -31.58 -34.04
N ILE A 485 57.67 -31.83 -34.33
CA ILE A 485 58.79 -31.43 -33.48
C ILE A 485 59.07 -29.93 -33.62
N THR A 486 59.21 -29.22 -32.50
CA THR A 486 59.50 -27.77 -32.46
C THR A 486 60.93 -27.43 -32.06
N ARG A 487 61.70 -28.42 -31.62
CA ARG A 487 63.16 -28.33 -31.45
C ARG A 487 63.80 -29.72 -31.60
N PRO A 488 65.05 -29.86 -32.06
CA PRO A 488 65.69 -31.17 -32.20
C PRO A 488 65.60 -32.00 -30.92
N ILE A 489 65.26 -33.30 -31.05
CA ILE A 489 65.12 -34.25 -29.94
C ILE A 489 66.14 -35.38 -30.12
N ALA A 490 66.92 -35.69 -29.08
CA ALA A 490 67.88 -36.78 -29.10
C ALA A 490 67.21 -38.17 -29.01
N LYS A 491 67.89 -39.23 -29.45
CA LYS A 491 67.39 -40.60 -29.27
C LYS A 491 67.23 -40.89 -27.76
N GLY A 492 66.06 -41.41 -27.38
CA GLY A 492 65.71 -41.72 -25.99
C GLY A 492 65.21 -40.52 -25.18
N GLU A 493 65.20 -39.31 -25.73
CA GLU A 493 64.59 -38.14 -25.09
C GLU A 493 63.07 -38.19 -25.20
N GLU A 494 62.38 -37.71 -24.16
CA GLU A 494 60.93 -37.69 -24.04
C GLU A 494 60.30 -36.63 -24.95
N ILE A 495 59.32 -37.02 -25.76
CA ILE A 495 58.52 -36.11 -26.58
C ILE A 495 57.38 -35.59 -25.71
N THR A 496 57.28 -34.28 -25.58
CA THR A 496 56.35 -33.60 -24.68
C THR A 496 55.58 -32.49 -25.39
N ILE A 497 54.34 -32.26 -24.97
CA ILE A 497 53.46 -31.22 -25.49
C ILE A 497 53.09 -30.20 -24.41
N SER A 498 52.63 -29.02 -24.82
CA SER A 498 52.21 -27.96 -23.89
C SER A 498 51.01 -28.40 -23.04
N CYS A 499 50.96 -27.99 -21.77
CA CYS A 499 49.74 -28.08 -20.93
C CYS A 499 48.61 -27.17 -21.42
N ILE A 500 48.93 -26.18 -22.25
CA ILE A 500 48.02 -25.13 -22.72
C ILE A 500 47.74 -25.37 -24.21
N HIS A 501 46.46 -25.33 -24.59
CA HIS A 501 46.05 -25.48 -25.99
C HIS A 501 46.66 -24.35 -26.84
N PRO A 502 47.25 -24.64 -28.01
CA PRO A 502 47.95 -23.63 -28.80
C PRO A 502 47.06 -22.46 -29.28
N SER A 503 45.74 -22.65 -29.39
CA SER A 503 44.80 -21.57 -29.78
C SER A 503 44.41 -20.58 -28.67
N THR A 504 44.85 -20.79 -27.42
CA THR A 504 44.68 -19.78 -26.33
C THR A 504 45.72 -18.67 -26.36
N ILE A 505 46.62 -18.65 -27.35
CA ILE A 505 47.51 -17.52 -27.62
C ILE A 505 46.78 -16.61 -28.62
N THR A 506 46.16 -15.53 -28.12
CA THR A 506 45.75 -14.40 -28.96
C THR A 506 46.93 -13.94 -29.82
N PRO A 507 46.76 -13.71 -31.14
CA PRO A 507 47.83 -13.13 -31.94
C PRO A 507 48.18 -11.76 -31.35
N LEU A 508 49.38 -11.62 -30.79
CA LEU A 508 49.97 -10.32 -30.52
C LEU A 508 50.04 -9.58 -31.85
N SER A 509 49.21 -8.54 -31.99
CA SER A 509 49.23 -7.63 -33.12
C SER A 509 50.63 -7.02 -33.24
N ILE A 510 51.39 -7.48 -34.22
CA ILE A 510 52.60 -6.79 -34.65
C ILE A 510 52.12 -5.53 -35.39
N PRO A 511 52.50 -4.32 -34.97
CA PRO A 511 52.10 -3.11 -35.66
C PRO A 511 52.76 -3.07 -37.05
N PRO A 512 52.08 -2.55 -38.08
CA PRO A 512 52.62 -2.48 -39.43
C PRO A 512 53.78 -1.48 -39.48
N VAL A 513 54.83 -1.84 -40.23
CA VAL A 513 55.90 -0.93 -40.67
C VAL A 513 55.41 -0.11 -41.86
#